data_AF-A0A8W8N9E2-F1
#
_entry.id   AF-A0A8W8N9E2-F1
#
_cell.length_a   1.000
_cell.length_b   1.000
_cell.length_c   1.000
_cell.angle_alpha   90.00
_cell.angle_beta   90.00
_cell.angle_gamma   90.00
#
_symmetry.space_group_name_H-M   'P 1'
#
loop_
_entity.id
_entity.type
_entity.pdbx_description
1 polymer ?
#
loop_
_entity_poly.entity_id
_entity_poly.type
_entity_poly.pdbx_seq_one_letter_code
_entity_poly.pdbx_strand_id
1 'polypeptide(L)'
;VKSQCRLKDLDQLNFDKIKVSVVPPLPQIMLTTSLPKADNFLSGDNSEYVVTSGTTVLYAGQSMECLVTLQNTSLQPVEHVDAEVICKIEEKDYLGQVFQWSMENIQSQLPLQPNGIMCFTLCINGVSDFLSDNVDLETADQCVECLLRVEYSGGDGLQAGHCRQCAVNLSVDICPSVIIQVWDALPAERCDHCYLIFDLLNASGHDLSIQHSNQESVSILPGHTERIAVEIERCDFPSLPDMTYLRNRIKQSKNTNHYSTYLNQFVDIRWKIPSLKASGKLSIDYIEWSEEQLRQIQISPIEWEVKLNGSFFPQKGALEWSVLDCLDVVASVTVNTESCNRSALLYITCHQDDDDCDNVSVLGVNTAFFETVKQGQSLLINPAFLIHCGGIYTIDIKCVVISSEEVEETFHYHPVKLHVIEIADSAF
;
A
#
# COMPACT_ATOMS: atom_id res chain seq x y z
N VAL A 1 17.36 45.60 5.94
CA VAL A 1 18.77 45.85 6.33
C VAL A 1 19.47 46.54 5.16
N LYS A 2 20.03 47.75 5.33
CA LYS A 2 20.89 48.36 4.30
C LYS A 2 22.29 47.77 4.47
N SER A 3 22.70 46.86 3.59
CA SER A 3 24.09 46.40 3.54
C SER A 3 24.95 47.53 2.96
N GLN A 4 25.68 48.24 3.82
CA GLN A 4 26.68 49.22 3.41
C GLN A 4 28.05 48.52 3.39
N CYS A 5 28.37 47.83 2.30
CA CYS A 5 29.74 47.43 2.06
C CYS A 5 30.50 48.66 1.55
N ARG A 6 31.39 49.22 2.36
CA ARG A 6 32.25 50.33 1.93
C ARG A 6 33.56 49.72 1.45
N LEU A 7 33.88 49.96 0.18
CA LEU A 7 35.11 49.48 -0.47
C LEU A 7 36.39 49.70 0.37
N LYS A 8 36.42 50.82 1.11
CA LYS A 8 37.54 51.24 1.96
C LYS A 8 37.80 50.35 3.20
N ASP A 9 36.88 49.44 3.52
CA ASP A 9 36.99 48.54 4.67
C ASP A 9 37.49 47.13 4.22
N LEU A 10 37.86 46.97 2.94
CA LEU A 10 38.41 45.76 2.33
C LEU A 10 39.92 45.93 2.06
N ASP A 11 40.69 46.11 3.13
CA ASP A 11 42.12 46.48 3.12
C ASP A 11 43.04 45.49 2.36
N GLN A 12 42.53 44.29 2.04
CA GLN A 12 43.26 43.24 1.33
C GLN A 12 43.07 43.29 -0.20
N LEU A 13 42.15 44.11 -0.72
CA LEU A 13 41.87 44.23 -2.15
C LEU A 13 42.61 45.44 -2.74
N ASN A 14 43.88 45.24 -3.10
CA ASN A 14 44.73 46.26 -3.70
C ASN A 14 44.43 46.40 -5.21
N PHE A 15 43.31 47.03 -5.56
CA PHE A 15 42.92 47.28 -6.95
C PHE A 15 42.92 48.79 -7.26
N ASP A 16 43.70 49.22 -8.26
CA ASP A 16 43.70 50.62 -8.73
C ASP A 16 42.36 51.01 -9.38
N LYS A 17 41.58 50.04 -9.88
CA LYS A 17 40.26 50.24 -10.50
C LYS A 17 39.37 49.02 -10.30
N ILE A 18 38.18 49.20 -9.73
CA ILE A 18 37.14 48.16 -9.62
C ILE A 18 36.06 48.42 -10.66
N LYS A 19 35.80 47.44 -11.53
CA LYS A 19 34.66 47.47 -12.46
C LYS A 19 33.47 46.78 -11.79
N VAL A 20 32.48 47.57 -11.38
CA VAL A 20 31.22 47.06 -10.82
C VAL A 20 30.18 46.95 -11.94
N SER A 21 29.65 45.75 -12.15
CA SER A 21 28.49 45.55 -13.03
C SER A 21 27.23 45.65 -12.18
N VAL A 22 26.39 46.65 -12.45
CA VAL A 22 25.11 46.82 -11.75
C VAL A 22 24.03 46.09 -12.53
N VAL A 23 23.42 45.09 -11.89
CA VAL A 23 22.29 44.36 -12.47
C VAL A 23 21.01 45.21 -12.40
N PRO A 24 20.03 45.00 -13.31
CA PRO A 24 18.75 45.69 -13.23
C PRO A 24 18.01 45.43 -11.92
N PRO A 25 17.05 46.29 -11.52
CA PRO A 25 16.33 46.13 -10.27
C PRO A 25 15.47 44.86 -10.29
N LEU A 26 15.72 43.97 -9.33
CA LEU A 26 14.91 42.78 -9.07
C LEU A 26 13.90 43.03 -7.95
N PRO A 27 12.72 42.40 -7.99
CA PRO A 27 11.75 42.50 -6.91
C PRO A 27 12.33 42.00 -5.58
N GLN A 28 11.67 42.32 -4.47
CA GLN A 28 12.01 41.84 -3.13
C GLN A 28 10.77 41.29 -2.46
N ILE A 29 10.84 40.06 -1.97
CA ILE A 29 9.72 39.43 -1.25
C ILE A 29 10.05 39.24 0.23
N MET A 30 9.01 39.27 1.05
CA MET A 30 9.01 38.73 2.40
C MET A 30 8.38 37.34 2.36
N LEU A 31 9.12 36.33 2.82
CA LEU A 31 8.69 34.93 2.86
C LEU A 31 8.41 34.52 4.32
N THR A 32 7.22 33.99 4.57
CA THR A 32 6.81 33.50 5.90
C THR A 32 6.11 32.14 5.79
N THR A 33 6.07 31.41 6.90
CA THR A 33 5.39 30.12 7.06
C THR A 33 4.47 30.16 8.27
N SER A 34 3.39 29.38 8.25
CA SER A 34 2.50 29.18 9.39
C SER A 34 3.08 28.28 10.49
N LEU A 35 4.22 27.61 10.24
CA LEU A 35 4.84 26.74 11.24
C LEU A 35 5.46 27.53 12.39
N PRO A 36 5.46 26.97 13.62
CA PRO A 36 6.25 27.49 14.74
C PRO A 36 7.71 27.66 14.36
N LYS A 37 8.38 28.70 14.88
CA LYS A 37 9.81 28.91 14.62
C LYS A 37 10.64 27.81 15.27
N ALA A 38 11.61 27.27 14.55
CA ALA A 38 12.59 26.34 15.10
C ALA A 38 13.64 27.10 15.92
N ASP A 39 14.04 26.54 17.07
CA ASP A 39 15.10 27.10 17.94
C ASP A 39 16.50 26.97 17.32
N ASN A 40 16.67 26.06 16.35
CA ASN A 40 17.94 25.79 15.69
C ASN A 40 17.88 26.16 14.19
N PHE A 41 18.91 26.88 13.72
CA PHE A 41 19.15 27.12 12.30
C PHE A 41 20.15 26.10 11.79
N LEU A 42 19.90 25.51 10.62
CA LEU A 42 20.93 24.78 9.89
C LEU A 42 22.10 25.72 9.57
N SER A 43 23.23 25.48 10.21
CA SER A 43 24.54 26.02 9.81
C SER A 43 25.16 25.07 8.78
N GLY A 44 24.76 25.24 7.51
CA GLY A 44 25.28 24.45 6.39
C GLY A 44 25.37 25.28 5.11
N ASP A 45 25.93 24.68 4.05
CA ASP A 45 25.95 25.29 2.72
C ASP A 45 24.51 25.62 2.27
N ASN A 46 24.30 26.85 1.75
CA ASN A 46 23.01 27.48 1.41
C ASN A 46 22.24 28.18 2.55
N SER A 47 22.81 28.31 3.76
CA SER A 47 22.16 29.09 4.83
C SER A 47 22.09 30.60 4.55
N GLU A 48 22.83 31.11 3.56
CA GLU A 48 22.93 32.54 3.23
C GLU A 48 21.58 33.18 2.85
N TYR A 49 20.63 32.37 2.38
CA TYR A 49 19.33 32.83 1.89
C TYR A 49 18.18 32.54 2.86
N VAL A 50 18.45 31.93 4.01
CA VAL A 50 17.42 31.56 5.00
C VAL A 50 16.89 32.81 5.69
N VAL A 51 15.58 33.03 5.60
CA VAL A 51 14.93 34.22 6.18
C VAL A 51 14.04 33.91 7.38
N THR A 52 13.62 32.64 7.53
CA THR A 52 12.82 32.16 8.66
C THR A 52 13.00 30.64 8.82
N SER A 53 12.55 30.12 9.96
CA SER A 53 12.47 28.68 10.24
C SER A 53 11.04 28.25 10.58
N GLY A 54 10.75 26.97 10.37
CA GLY A 54 9.51 26.29 10.70
C GLY A 54 9.83 24.90 11.27
N THR A 55 9.21 24.52 12.39
CA THR A 55 9.32 23.18 12.97
C THR A 55 7.95 22.58 13.21
N THR A 56 7.85 21.26 13.12
CA THR A 56 6.64 20.49 13.44
C THR A 56 6.98 19.06 13.81
N VAL A 57 6.06 18.43 14.53
CA VAL A 57 6.11 17.00 14.85
C VAL A 57 4.90 16.34 14.21
N LEU A 58 5.13 15.25 13.49
CA LEU A 58 4.10 14.42 12.87
C LEU A 58 4.25 12.97 13.35
N TYR A 59 3.14 12.24 13.34
CA TYR A 59 3.15 10.80 13.52
C TYR A 59 3.18 10.09 12.17
N ALA A 60 3.78 8.90 12.09
CA ALA A 60 3.85 8.11 10.87
C ALA A 60 2.45 7.89 10.23
N GLY A 61 2.28 8.29 8.97
CA GLY A 61 1.00 8.28 8.24
C GLY A 61 0.14 9.51 8.41
N GLN A 62 0.55 10.49 9.22
CA GLN A 62 -0.15 11.78 9.38
C GLN A 62 0.18 12.72 8.22
N SER A 63 -0.80 13.52 7.81
CA SER A 63 -0.60 14.65 6.89
C SER A 63 -0.95 15.96 7.58
N MET A 64 -0.20 17.00 7.30
CA MET A 64 -0.42 18.35 7.82
C MET A 64 -0.24 19.38 6.70
N GLU A 65 -1.09 20.40 6.71
CA GLU A 65 -0.97 21.53 5.80
C GLU A 65 -0.26 22.70 6.48
N CYS A 66 0.73 23.26 5.78
CA CYS A 66 1.43 24.48 6.16
C CYS A 66 1.17 25.55 5.09
N LEU A 67 0.83 26.77 5.51
CA LEU A 67 0.70 27.90 4.61
C LEU A 67 2.05 28.61 4.44
N VAL A 68 2.50 28.74 3.19
CA VAL A 68 3.68 29.53 2.82
C VAL A 68 3.20 30.83 2.17
N THR A 69 3.63 31.98 2.71
CA THR A 69 3.19 33.31 2.28
C THR A 69 4.34 34.09 1.67
N LEU A 70 4.12 34.65 0.48
CA LEU A 70 5.04 35.52 -0.23
C LEU A 70 4.39 36.90 -0.37
N GLN A 71 5.03 37.92 0.21
CA GLN A 71 4.58 39.32 0.06
C GLN A 71 5.61 40.10 -0.75
N ASN A 72 5.17 40.72 -1.85
CA ASN A 72 6.03 41.63 -2.61
C ASN A 72 6.20 42.95 -1.85
N THR A 73 7.42 43.21 -1.39
CA THR A 73 7.80 44.42 -0.63
C THR A 73 8.51 45.46 -1.49
N SER A 74 8.60 45.21 -2.80
CA SER A 74 9.26 46.08 -3.78
C SER A 74 8.27 46.79 -4.69
N LEU A 75 8.80 47.65 -5.56
CA LEU A 75 8.02 48.38 -6.57
C LEU A 75 7.95 47.64 -7.92
N GLN A 76 8.71 46.56 -8.06
CA GLN A 76 8.78 45.72 -9.24
C GLN A 76 7.80 44.56 -9.08
N PRO A 77 7.02 44.19 -10.11
CA PRO A 77 6.20 42.99 -10.04
C PRO A 77 7.10 41.74 -9.98
N VAL A 78 6.64 40.69 -9.28
CA VAL A 78 7.25 39.35 -9.38
C VAL A 78 6.51 38.61 -10.49
N GLU A 79 7.23 38.20 -11.52
CA GLU A 79 6.66 37.57 -12.71
C GLU A 79 6.99 36.08 -12.80
N HIS A 80 8.06 35.66 -12.11
CA HIS A 80 8.50 34.27 -12.04
C HIS A 80 8.78 33.89 -10.58
N VAL A 81 8.29 32.72 -10.17
CA VAL A 81 8.56 32.12 -8.86
C VAL A 81 8.75 30.62 -9.07
N ASP A 82 9.79 30.06 -8.47
CA ASP A 82 10.06 28.63 -8.44
C ASP A 82 10.31 28.09 -7.02
N ALA A 83 9.58 27.02 -6.76
CA ALA A 83 9.50 26.18 -5.56
C ALA A 83 10.49 25.01 -5.55
N GLU A 84 11.43 24.88 -4.61
CA GLU A 84 12.12 23.58 -4.44
C GLU A 84 12.50 23.25 -3.00
N VAL A 85 12.55 21.95 -2.68
CA VAL A 85 13.03 21.44 -1.39
C VAL A 85 14.42 20.87 -1.55
N ILE A 86 15.34 21.33 -0.69
CA ILE A 86 16.73 20.89 -0.66
C ILE A 86 16.97 20.22 0.69
N CYS A 87 17.41 18.97 0.67
CA CYS A 87 17.70 18.20 1.88
C CYS A 87 19.07 17.52 1.73
N LYS A 88 19.67 17.11 2.85
CA LYS A 88 20.84 16.22 2.84
C LYS A 88 20.51 14.82 2.34
N ILE A 89 19.24 14.41 2.45
CA ILE A 89 18.73 13.14 1.94
C ILE A 89 18.70 13.22 0.41
N GLU A 90 19.46 12.37 -0.28
CA GLU A 90 19.57 12.38 -1.75
C GLU A 90 18.39 11.65 -2.44
N GLU A 91 17.55 10.96 -1.68
CA GLU A 91 16.36 10.24 -2.18
C GLU A 91 15.22 11.22 -2.52
N LYS A 92 15.25 11.76 -3.75
CA LYS A 92 14.23 12.69 -4.26
C LYS A 92 12.80 12.15 -4.18
N ASP A 93 12.61 10.85 -4.40
CA ASP A 93 11.29 10.22 -4.36
C ASP A 93 10.72 10.19 -2.94
N TYR A 94 11.55 10.04 -1.92
CA TYR A 94 11.14 10.14 -0.52
C TYR A 94 10.75 11.59 -0.18
N LEU A 95 11.58 12.57 -0.56
CA LEU A 95 11.30 13.98 -0.32
C LEU A 95 10.00 14.46 -0.99
N GLY A 96 9.72 13.99 -2.21
CA GLY A 96 8.46 14.28 -2.91
C GLY A 96 7.24 13.62 -2.28
N GLN A 97 7.42 12.60 -1.45
CA GLN A 97 6.35 12.04 -0.62
C GLN A 97 6.17 12.85 0.67
N VAL A 98 7.26 13.32 1.29
CA VAL A 98 7.21 14.13 2.52
C VAL A 98 6.66 15.53 2.26
N PHE A 99 7.13 16.22 1.21
CA PHE A 99 6.77 17.60 0.92
C PHE A 99 6.09 17.73 -0.45
N GLN A 100 4.87 18.25 -0.46
CA GLN A 100 4.07 18.39 -1.68
C GLN A 100 3.43 19.78 -1.74
N TRP A 101 3.47 20.41 -2.90
CA TRP A 101 2.76 21.67 -3.19
C TRP A 101 2.34 21.72 -4.65
N SER A 102 1.40 22.61 -4.98
CA SER A 102 0.96 22.82 -6.37
C SER A 102 1.72 23.97 -7.01
N MET A 103 2.57 23.66 -8.00
CA MET A 103 3.24 24.69 -8.80
C MET A 103 2.24 25.49 -9.66
N GLU A 104 1.16 24.85 -10.12
CA GLU A 104 0.07 25.53 -10.85
C GLU A 104 -0.60 26.58 -9.97
N ASN A 105 -0.80 26.31 -8.67
CA ASN A 105 -1.33 27.28 -7.73
C ASN A 105 -0.43 28.52 -7.59
N ILE A 106 0.89 28.34 -7.53
CA ILE A 106 1.86 29.44 -7.51
C ILE A 106 1.76 30.25 -8.81
N GLN A 107 1.81 29.58 -9.97
CA GLN A 107 1.79 30.22 -11.29
C GLN A 107 0.51 31.03 -11.53
N SER A 108 -0.64 30.54 -11.07
CA SER A 108 -1.94 31.21 -11.21
C SER A 108 -2.05 32.56 -10.47
N GLN A 109 -1.16 32.81 -9.50
CA GLN A 109 -1.14 34.04 -8.69
C GLN A 109 -0.12 35.07 -9.20
N LEU A 110 0.60 34.74 -10.27
CA LEU A 110 1.57 35.63 -10.92
C LEU A 110 0.92 36.39 -12.09
N PRO A 111 1.33 37.64 -12.36
CA PRO A 111 2.39 38.39 -11.68
C PRO A 111 1.94 39.00 -10.34
N LEU A 112 2.78 38.86 -9.31
CA LEU A 112 2.56 39.43 -7.99
C LEU A 112 2.91 40.93 -7.98
N GLN A 113 1.88 41.77 -7.97
CA GLN A 113 2.02 43.23 -7.99
C GLN A 113 2.71 43.78 -6.73
N PRO A 114 3.24 45.02 -6.77
CA PRO A 114 3.76 45.70 -5.58
C PRO A 114 2.78 45.69 -4.40
N ASN A 115 3.25 45.32 -3.21
CA ASN A 115 2.45 45.07 -2.00
C ASN A 115 1.47 43.89 -2.09
N GLY A 116 1.47 43.15 -3.20
CA GLY A 116 0.67 41.95 -3.38
C GLY A 116 1.12 40.82 -2.45
N ILE A 117 0.17 39.96 -2.11
CA ILE A 117 0.39 38.77 -1.28
C ILE A 117 -0.09 37.55 -2.06
N MET A 118 0.74 36.52 -2.09
CA MET A 118 0.45 35.20 -2.64
C MET A 118 0.67 34.17 -1.54
N CYS A 119 -0.16 33.13 -1.52
CA CYS A 119 0.02 32.00 -0.62
C CYS A 119 -0.10 30.69 -1.37
N PHE A 120 0.66 29.67 -0.94
CA PHE A 120 0.46 28.30 -1.37
C PHE A 120 0.52 27.35 -0.18
N THR A 121 -0.15 26.21 -0.30
CA THR A 121 -0.15 25.17 0.72
C THR A 121 0.99 24.19 0.48
N LEU A 122 1.82 24.00 1.50
CA LEU A 122 2.81 22.94 1.62
C LEU A 122 2.19 21.80 2.44
N CYS A 123 1.89 20.68 1.81
CA CYS A 123 1.48 19.46 2.48
C CYS A 123 2.73 18.71 2.97
N ILE A 124 2.79 18.45 4.27
CA ILE A 124 3.87 17.73 4.95
C ILE A 124 3.31 16.39 5.43
N ASN A 125 3.91 15.28 4.98
CA ASN A 125 3.47 13.92 5.27
C ASN A 125 4.51 13.19 6.14
N GLY A 126 4.07 12.54 7.20
CA GLY A 126 4.89 11.65 8.03
C GLY A 126 5.12 10.31 7.33
N VAL A 127 6.00 10.26 6.33
CA VAL A 127 6.28 9.05 5.54
C VAL A 127 7.10 8.05 6.36
N SER A 128 6.63 6.80 6.44
CA SER A 128 7.26 5.67 7.13
C SER A 128 6.88 4.36 6.45
N ASP A 129 7.66 3.29 6.65
CA ASP A 129 7.39 1.94 6.14
C ASP A 129 6.53 1.08 7.09
N PHE A 130 6.25 1.54 8.31
CA PHE A 130 5.41 0.85 9.32
C PHE A 130 5.89 -0.57 9.71
N LEU A 131 6.99 -1.08 9.17
CA LEU A 131 7.50 -2.44 9.45
C LEU A 131 8.48 -2.43 10.63
N SER A 132 8.51 -3.54 11.36
CA SER A 132 9.34 -3.68 12.56
C SER A 132 10.81 -4.06 12.32
N ASP A 133 11.28 -4.08 11.07
CA ASP A 133 12.57 -4.70 10.73
C ASP A 133 13.77 -3.96 11.34
N ASN A 134 14.20 -4.46 12.50
CA ASN A 134 15.49 -4.21 13.17
C ASN A 134 15.81 -2.74 13.51
N VAL A 135 14.89 -2.01 14.13
CA VAL A 135 15.21 -0.75 14.79
C VAL A 135 14.94 -0.90 16.28
N ASP A 136 15.98 -0.72 17.09
CA ASP A 136 15.82 -0.47 18.52
C ASP A 136 14.82 0.69 18.65
N LEU A 137 13.62 0.40 19.17
CA LEU A 137 12.48 1.34 19.29
C LEU A 137 12.85 2.65 20.02
N GLU A 138 14.01 2.69 20.67
CA GLU A 138 14.59 3.87 21.33
C GLU A 138 15.19 4.90 20.34
N THR A 139 15.25 4.63 19.02
CA THR A 139 15.82 5.54 17.99
C THR A 139 14.91 5.83 16.80
N ALA A 140 13.61 5.53 16.88
CA ALA A 140 12.67 5.57 15.76
C ALA A 140 12.22 6.97 15.29
N ASP A 141 12.64 8.05 15.96
CA ASP A 141 12.29 9.40 15.54
C ASP A 141 13.12 9.83 14.33
N GLN A 142 12.47 9.92 13.17
CA GLN A 142 13.11 10.41 11.95
C GLN A 142 12.97 11.93 11.87
N CYS A 143 14.09 12.65 12.00
CA CYS A 143 14.13 14.08 11.75
C CYS A 143 14.48 14.38 10.29
N VAL A 144 13.56 15.03 9.57
CA VAL A 144 13.77 15.51 8.20
C VAL A 144 14.04 17.01 8.24
N GLU A 145 15.31 17.37 8.12
CA GLU A 145 15.76 18.77 8.03
C GLU A 145 15.97 19.17 6.56
N CYS A 146 15.28 20.21 6.09
CA CYS A 146 15.38 20.67 4.70
C CYS A 146 15.18 22.18 4.54
N LEU A 147 15.55 22.71 3.37
CA LEU A 147 15.30 24.09 2.97
C LEU A 147 14.24 24.13 1.88
N LEU A 148 13.15 24.84 2.11
CA LEU A 148 12.23 25.24 1.05
C LEU A 148 12.78 26.52 0.41
N ARG A 149 13.41 26.38 -0.76
CA ARG A 149 14.01 27.47 -1.53
C ARG A 149 12.99 28.10 -2.47
N VAL A 150 12.84 29.39 -2.22
CA VAL A 150 12.24 30.54 -2.91
C VAL A 150 13.02 31.15 -4.08
N GLU A 151 13.01 30.66 -5.32
CA GLU A 151 13.62 31.43 -6.42
C GLU A 151 12.59 32.36 -7.09
N TYR A 152 12.93 33.63 -7.32
CA TYR A 152 11.99 34.58 -7.91
C TYR A 152 12.64 35.69 -8.72
N SER A 153 11.90 36.21 -9.70
CA SER A 153 12.36 37.32 -10.55
C SER A 153 11.19 38.10 -11.18
N GLY A 154 11.50 39.24 -11.80
CA GLY A 154 10.54 40.04 -12.55
C GLY A 154 11.18 41.29 -13.17
N GLY A 155 10.47 41.89 -14.12
CA GLY A 155 10.87 43.13 -14.79
C GLY A 155 12.19 43.00 -15.57
N ASP A 156 12.94 44.10 -15.67
CA ASP A 156 14.20 44.15 -16.42
C ASP A 156 15.25 43.14 -15.89
N GLY A 157 15.19 42.80 -14.60
CA GLY A 157 16.07 41.81 -14.00
C GLY A 157 15.83 40.41 -14.54
N LEU A 158 14.56 40.04 -14.74
CA LEU A 158 14.18 38.76 -15.36
C LEU A 158 14.65 38.70 -16.83
N GLN A 159 14.44 39.77 -17.59
CA GLN A 159 14.87 39.84 -18.99
C GLN A 159 16.40 39.74 -19.15
N ALA A 160 17.13 40.25 -18.15
CA ALA A 160 18.59 40.13 -18.07
C ALA A 160 19.07 38.77 -17.52
N GLY A 161 18.16 37.84 -17.19
CA GLY A 161 18.50 36.50 -16.71
C GLY A 161 18.96 36.46 -15.24
N HIS A 162 18.55 37.44 -14.43
CA HIS A 162 18.86 37.47 -13.00
C HIS A 162 17.64 37.07 -12.17
N CYS A 163 17.89 36.46 -11.00
CA CYS A 163 16.89 36.10 -10.01
C CYS A 163 17.38 36.44 -8.60
N ARG A 164 16.47 36.40 -7.62
CA ARG A 164 16.78 36.37 -6.20
C ARG A 164 16.35 35.05 -5.60
N GLN A 165 16.96 34.71 -4.48
CA GLN A 165 16.63 33.52 -3.71
C GLN A 165 16.39 33.89 -2.24
N CYS A 166 15.45 33.21 -1.61
CA CYS A 166 15.26 33.16 -0.16
C CYS A 166 14.80 31.76 0.24
N ALA A 167 14.92 31.38 1.50
CA ALA A 167 14.53 30.04 1.95
C ALA A 167 13.88 30.04 3.32
N VAL A 168 13.01 29.03 3.55
CA VAL A 168 12.54 28.63 4.88
C VAL A 168 13.30 27.38 5.29
N ASN A 169 13.90 27.40 6.49
CA ASN A 169 14.41 26.17 7.10
C ASN A 169 13.27 25.38 7.72
N LEU A 170 13.07 24.13 7.32
CA LEU A 170 12.02 23.25 7.80
C LEU A 170 12.63 22.07 8.57
N SER A 171 12.15 21.85 9.78
CA SER A 171 12.48 20.69 10.61
C SER A 171 11.19 19.90 10.87
N VAL A 172 11.16 18.64 10.48
CA VAL A 172 10.00 17.76 10.67
C VAL A 172 10.44 16.53 11.42
N ASP A 173 9.96 16.38 12.67
CA ASP A 173 10.18 15.17 13.46
C ASP A 173 9.02 14.20 13.20
N ILE A 174 9.33 13.01 12.70
CA ILE A 174 8.35 11.96 12.41
C ILE A 174 8.46 10.89 13.51
N CYS A 175 7.49 10.89 14.41
CA CYS A 175 7.36 9.91 15.48
C CYS A 175 6.62 8.65 14.98
N PRO A 176 6.92 7.47 15.55
CA PRO A 176 6.19 6.24 15.22
C PRO A 176 4.72 6.32 15.67
N SER A 177 3.82 5.71 14.92
CA SER A 177 2.38 5.64 15.25
C SER A 177 1.92 4.21 15.49
N VAL A 178 1.85 3.43 14.41
CA VAL A 178 1.50 2.02 14.37
C VAL A 178 2.69 1.27 13.77
N ILE A 179 2.93 0.05 14.22
CA ILE A 179 3.92 -0.85 13.62
C ILE A 179 3.21 -2.16 13.27
N ILE A 180 3.39 -2.62 12.03
CA ILE A 180 2.93 -3.93 11.56
C ILE A 180 3.98 -4.95 11.97
N GLN A 181 3.62 -5.87 12.87
CA GLN A 181 4.52 -6.90 13.38
C GLN A 181 4.38 -8.22 12.64
N VAL A 182 3.15 -8.57 12.26
CA VAL A 182 2.82 -9.82 11.56
C VAL A 182 1.72 -9.52 10.54
N TRP A 183 1.80 -10.16 9.38
CA TRP A 183 0.76 -10.11 8.35
C TRP A 183 0.46 -11.51 7.84
N ASP A 184 -0.79 -11.74 7.44
CA ASP A 184 -1.22 -12.99 6.82
C ASP A 184 -2.41 -12.79 5.85
N ALA A 185 -2.72 -13.81 5.05
CA ALA A 185 -3.89 -13.81 4.18
C ALA A 185 -4.70 -15.09 4.39
N LEU A 186 -5.99 -14.94 4.70
CA LEU A 186 -6.90 -16.05 5.00
C LEU A 186 -8.10 -16.06 4.04
N PRO A 187 -8.67 -17.23 3.71
CA PRO A 187 -9.89 -17.31 2.91
C PRO A 187 -11.09 -16.68 3.64
N ALA A 188 -11.94 -15.98 2.90
CA ALA A 188 -13.22 -15.50 3.41
C ALA A 188 -14.34 -16.53 3.23
N GLU A 189 -15.51 -16.29 3.85
CA GLU A 189 -16.71 -17.10 3.60
C GLU A 189 -17.15 -17.02 2.13
N ARG A 190 -16.92 -15.87 1.50
CA ARG A 190 -17.20 -15.66 0.07
C ARG A 190 -15.98 -16.07 -0.77
N CYS A 191 -16.23 -16.83 -1.83
CA CYS A 191 -15.19 -17.33 -2.73
C CYS A 191 -14.46 -16.24 -3.54
N ASP A 192 -15.05 -15.05 -3.67
CA ASP A 192 -14.50 -13.89 -4.36
C ASP A 192 -13.74 -12.94 -3.41
N HIS A 193 -13.66 -13.23 -2.11
CA HIS A 193 -13.00 -12.40 -1.11
C HIS A 193 -11.92 -13.17 -0.33
N CYS A 194 -11.06 -12.43 0.35
CA CYS A 194 -10.12 -12.92 1.36
C CYS A 194 -9.94 -11.87 2.47
N TYR A 195 -9.41 -12.31 3.62
CA TYR A 195 -9.02 -11.42 4.72
C TYR A 195 -7.51 -11.20 4.72
N LEU A 196 -7.09 -9.94 4.68
CA LEU A 196 -5.73 -9.55 5.03
C LEU A 196 -5.65 -9.32 6.54
N ILE A 197 -4.81 -10.08 7.22
CA ILE A 197 -4.64 -10.05 8.66
C ILE A 197 -3.41 -9.22 9.00
N PHE A 198 -3.53 -8.34 9.99
CA PHE A 198 -2.41 -7.53 10.48
C PHE A 198 -2.39 -7.50 12.00
N ASP A 199 -1.23 -7.80 12.59
CA ASP A 199 -0.93 -7.55 14.00
C ASP A 199 -0.32 -6.15 14.14
N LEU A 200 -1.10 -5.23 14.69
CA LEU A 200 -0.78 -3.80 14.77
C LEU A 200 -0.38 -3.42 16.19
N LEU A 201 0.91 -3.10 16.38
CA LEU A 201 1.44 -2.53 17.62
C LEU A 201 1.19 -1.02 17.67
N ASN A 202 0.66 -0.53 18.78
CA ASN A 202 0.63 0.90 19.06
C ASN A 202 1.99 1.40 19.59
N ALA A 203 2.73 2.11 18.74
CA ALA A 203 4.05 2.67 19.04
C ALA A 203 4.00 4.17 19.41
N SER A 204 2.82 4.79 19.47
CA SER A 204 2.66 6.25 19.60
C SER A 204 2.82 6.81 21.02
N GLY A 205 2.96 5.95 22.04
CA GLY A 205 3.00 6.35 23.45
C GLY A 205 1.66 6.86 24.01
N HIS A 206 0.60 6.89 23.20
CA HIS A 206 -0.74 7.37 23.56
C HIS A 206 -1.81 6.35 23.20
N ASP A 207 -3.00 6.46 23.81
CA ASP A 207 -4.15 5.66 23.41
C ASP A 207 -4.48 5.96 21.94
N LEU A 208 -4.52 4.90 21.13
CA LEU A 208 -4.71 4.97 19.69
C LEU A 208 -5.94 4.16 19.31
N SER A 209 -6.75 4.65 18.38
CA SER A 209 -7.84 3.87 17.80
C SER A 209 -7.60 3.58 16.33
N ILE A 210 -7.85 2.33 15.93
CA ILE A 210 -7.80 1.85 14.55
C ILE A 210 -9.21 1.75 13.99
N GLN A 211 -9.40 2.30 12.80
CA GLN A 211 -10.62 2.15 12.01
C GLN A 211 -10.25 1.56 10.65
N HIS A 212 -10.91 0.47 10.27
CA HIS A 212 -10.77 -0.15 8.96
C HIS A 212 -12.15 -0.60 8.48
N SER A 213 -12.37 -0.54 7.16
CA SER A 213 -13.65 -0.92 6.55
C SER A 213 -14.84 -0.19 7.21
N ASN A 214 -16.04 -0.78 7.17
CA ASN A 214 -17.23 -0.26 7.86
C ASN A 214 -17.36 -0.78 9.31
N GLN A 215 -16.26 -1.23 9.92
CA GLN A 215 -16.26 -1.78 11.27
C GLN A 215 -16.16 -0.68 12.34
N GLU A 216 -16.53 -1.03 13.58
CA GLU A 216 -16.30 -0.17 14.74
C GLU A 216 -14.81 0.00 15.01
N SER A 217 -14.44 1.16 15.55
CA SER A 217 -13.04 1.44 15.85
C SER A 217 -12.54 0.61 17.03
N VAL A 218 -11.37 0.00 16.88
CA VAL A 218 -10.69 -0.77 17.93
C VAL A 218 -9.70 0.14 18.65
N SER A 219 -9.78 0.21 19.98
CA SER A 219 -8.82 0.98 20.80
C SER A 219 -7.64 0.11 21.23
N ILE A 220 -6.43 0.63 21.09
CA ILE A 220 -5.16 -0.05 21.41
C ILE A 220 -4.39 0.83 22.41
N LEU A 221 -4.04 0.27 23.56
CA LEU A 221 -3.21 0.94 24.57
C LEU A 221 -1.75 1.08 24.10
N PRO A 222 -0.97 2.05 24.61
CA PRO A 222 0.44 2.19 24.27
C PRO A 222 1.23 0.90 24.50
N GLY A 223 1.98 0.45 23.50
CA GLY A 223 2.78 -0.77 23.57
C GLY A 223 2.00 -2.08 23.47
N HIS A 224 0.68 -2.02 23.27
CA HIS A 224 -0.15 -3.20 23.01
C HIS A 224 -0.30 -3.45 21.52
N THR A 225 -0.51 -4.72 21.16
CA THR A 225 -0.75 -5.19 19.80
C THR A 225 -2.18 -5.70 19.69
N GLU A 226 -2.88 -5.30 18.64
CA GLU A 226 -4.19 -5.85 18.29
C GLU A 226 -4.20 -6.40 16.87
N ARG A 227 -4.92 -7.50 16.67
CA ARG A 227 -5.09 -8.14 15.36
C ARG A 227 -6.33 -7.60 14.68
N ILE A 228 -6.19 -7.14 13.44
CA ILE A 228 -7.31 -6.75 12.58
C ILE A 228 -7.39 -7.64 11.34
N ALA A 229 -8.58 -7.71 10.72
CA ALA A 229 -8.84 -8.47 9.51
C ALA A 229 -9.55 -7.59 8.48
N VAL A 230 -8.84 -7.20 7.43
CA VAL A 230 -9.38 -6.38 6.33
C VAL A 230 -9.89 -7.30 5.23
N GLU A 231 -11.20 -7.34 5.04
CA GLU A 231 -11.81 -8.05 3.92
C GLU A 231 -11.59 -7.28 2.61
N ILE A 232 -11.05 -7.96 1.60
CA ILE A 232 -10.86 -7.42 0.25
C ILE A 232 -11.40 -8.41 -0.79
N GLU A 233 -11.78 -7.88 -1.95
CA GLU A 233 -11.99 -8.70 -3.14
C GLU A 233 -10.66 -9.32 -3.56
N ARG A 234 -10.70 -10.57 -3.99
CA ARG A 234 -9.53 -11.24 -4.55
C ARG A 234 -9.05 -10.50 -5.79
N CYS A 235 -7.74 -10.39 -5.90
CA CYS A 235 -7.08 -9.52 -6.86
C CYS A 235 -6.69 -10.28 -8.13
N ASP A 236 -6.92 -9.66 -9.29
CA ASP A 236 -6.20 -10.03 -10.50
C ASP A 236 -4.85 -9.32 -10.47
N PHE A 237 -3.76 -10.07 -10.30
CA PHE A 237 -2.43 -9.48 -10.22
C PHE A 237 -1.94 -9.10 -11.62
N PRO A 238 -1.43 -7.87 -11.83
CA PRO A 238 -0.92 -7.45 -13.13
C PRO A 238 0.26 -8.34 -13.55
N SER A 239 0.29 -8.71 -14.83
CA SER A 239 1.35 -9.55 -15.39
C SER A 239 2.74 -8.91 -15.24
N LEU A 240 3.78 -9.74 -15.07
CA LEU A 240 5.19 -9.32 -14.88
C LEU A 240 5.72 -8.23 -15.85
N PRO A 241 5.28 -8.13 -17.13
CA PRO A 241 5.65 -7.03 -18.03
C PRO A 241 5.04 -5.66 -17.67
N ASP A 242 3.83 -5.61 -17.10
CA ASP A 242 3.16 -4.36 -16.69
C ASP A 242 3.79 -3.73 -15.43
N MET A 243 4.61 -4.51 -14.73
CA MET A 243 5.34 -4.05 -13.54
C MET A 243 6.43 -3.03 -13.86
N THR A 244 6.71 -2.74 -15.14
CA THR A 244 7.64 -1.67 -15.53
C THR A 244 7.19 -0.30 -15.00
N TYR A 245 5.87 -0.05 -14.95
CA TYR A 245 5.33 1.18 -14.37
C TYR A 245 5.51 1.24 -12.85
N LEU A 246 5.33 0.11 -12.15
CA LEU A 246 5.54 0.01 -10.70
C LEU A 246 7.04 0.06 -10.33
N ARG A 247 7.92 -0.59 -11.10
CA ARG A 247 9.39 -0.46 -10.95
C ARG A 247 9.88 0.96 -11.16
N ASN A 248 9.29 1.72 -12.08
CA ASN A 248 9.67 3.12 -12.30
C ASN A 248 9.31 4.03 -11.12
N ARG A 249 8.34 3.65 -10.28
CA ARG A 249 8.06 4.30 -8.98
C ARG A 249 8.96 3.81 -7.85
N ILE A 250 9.48 2.58 -7.94
CA ILE A 250 10.26 1.93 -6.89
C ILE A 250 11.74 1.91 -7.30
N LYS A 251 12.42 3.07 -7.18
CA LYS A 251 13.89 3.10 -7.05
C LYS A 251 14.27 2.97 -5.58
N GLN A 252 13.85 1.88 -4.94
CA GLN A 252 14.11 1.67 -3.52
C GLN A 252 15.13 0.56 -3.28
N SER A 253 15.89 0.73 -2.21
CA SER A 253 17.00 -0.14 -1.79
C SER A 253 16.55 -1.43 -1.09
N LYS A 254 15.25 -1.57 -0.76
CA LYS A 254 14.66 -2.77 -0.15
C LYS A 254 14.03 -3.66 -1.22
N ASN A 255 14.34 -4.97 -1.19
CA ASN A 255 13.82 -6.00 -2.10
C ASN A 255 12.36 -6.34 -1.78
N THR A 256 11.45 -5.38 -1.93
CA THR A 256 10.03 -5.61 -1.64
C THR A 256 9.36 -6.33 -2.81
N ASN A 257 8.42 -7.23 -2.51
CA ASN A 257 7.62 -7.82 -3.57
C ASN A 257 6.77 -6.71 -4.22
N HIS A 258 6.62 -6.74 -5.54
CA HIS A 258 6.01 -5.63 -6.27
C HIS A 258 4.48 -5.51 -6.06
N TYR A 259 3.88 -6.43 -5.29
CA TYR A 259 2.44 -6.48 -5.06
C TYR A 259 2.00 -5.67 -3.84
N SER A 260 2.88 -5.37 -2.88
CA SER A 260 2.51 -4.58 -1.69
C SER A 260 1.87 -3.24 -2.06
N THR A 261 2.45 -2.51 -3.03
CA THR A 261 1.94 -1.22 -3.50
C THR A 261 0.64 -1.34 -4.28
N TYR A 262 0.47 -2.44 -5.02
CA TYR A 262 -0.81 -2.72 -5.67
C TYR A 262 -1.89 -3.01 -4.62
N LEU A 263 -1.59 -3.82 -3.61
CA LEU A 263 -2.53 -4.17 -2.54
C LEU A 263 -2.88 -2.98 -1.65
N ASN A 264 -1.96 -2.04 -1.46
CA ASN A 264 -2.17 -0.84 -0.66
C ASN A 264 -3.36 0.02 -1.15
N GLN A 265 -3.76 -0.10 -2.42
CA GLN A 265 -4.92 0.62 -2.96
C GLN A 265 -6.28 0.04 -2.50
N PHE A 266 -6.29 -1.22 -2.07
CA PHE A 266 -7.50 -1.91 -1.58
C PHE A 266 -7.62 -1.87 -0.05
N VAL A 267 -6.61 -1.35 0.64
CA VAL A 267 -6.56 -1.27 2.10
C VAL A 267 -6.72 0.18 2.57
N ASP A 268 -7.71 0.41 3.43
CA ASP A 268 -7.89 1.69 4.14
C ASP A 268 -7.96 1.44 5.65
N ILE A 269 -6.78 1.45 6.28
CA ILE A 269 -6.62 1.38 7.73
C ILE A 269 -6.20 2.77 8.22
N ARG A 270 -7.02 3.38 9.08
CA ARG A 270 -6.78 4.72 9.63
C ARG A 270 -6.63 4.65 11.13
N TRP A 271 -5.66 5.39 11.65
CA TRP A 271 -5.44 5.52 13.08
C TRP A 271 -5.79 6.94 13.55
N LYS A 272 -6.20 7.05 14.81
CA LYS A 272 -6.44 8.34 15.50
C LYS A 272 -5.84 8.29 16.90
N ILE A 273 -5.20 9.39 17.30
CA ILE A 273 -4.71 9.64 18.66
C ILE A 273 -5.54 10.80 19.23
N PRO A 274 -6.63 10.52 19.98
CA PRO A 274 -7.60 11.53 20.39
C PRO A 274 -7.00 12.65 21.26
N SER A 275 -6.05 12.31 22.12
CA SER A 275 -5.38 13.27 23.03
C SER A 275 -4.64 14.37 22.28
N LEU A 276 -4.09 14.05 21.11
CA LEU A 276 -3.31 14.97 20.27
C LEU A 276 -4.11 15.54 19.10
N LYS A 277 -5.33 15.07 18.88
CA LYS A 277 -6.12 15.33 17.65
C LYS A 277 -5.35 14.97 16.37
N ALA A 278 -4.45 13.98 16.47
CA ALA A 278 -3.68 13.48 15.35
C ALA A 278 -4.41 12.30 14.72
N SER A 279 -4.27 12.15 13.41
CA SER A 279 -4.81 11.02 12.66
C SER A 279 -3.96 10.77 11.43
N GLY A 280 -3.92 9.52 10.98
CA GLY A 280 -3.19 9.15 9.79
C GLY A 280 -3.70 7.88 9.15
N LYS A 281 -3.08 7.54 8.02
CA LYS A 281 -3.35 6.31 7.27
C LYS A 281 -2.14 5.38 7.39
N LEU A 282 -2.39 4.12 7.72
CA LEU A 282 -1.38 3.07 7.66
C LEU A 282 -1.09 2.75 6.19
N SER A 283 0.19 2.64 5.83
CA SER A 283 0.58 2.07 4.54
C SER A 283 1.01 0.61 4.74
N ILE A 284 0.58 -0.27 3.84
CA ILE A 284 1.09 -1.63 3.74
C ILE A 284 2.12 -1.77 2.61
N ASP A 285 2.60 -0.65 2.08
CA ASP A 285 3.78 -0.65 1.21
C ASP A 285 4.92 -1.39 1.91
N TYR A 286 5.72 -2.10 1.13
CA TYR A 286 6.91 -2.84 1.58
C TYR A 286 6.67 -4.16 2.32
N ILE A 287 5.41 -4.53 2.62
CA ILE A 287 5.10 -5.87 3.12
C ILE A 287 5.56 -6.93 2.10
N GLU A 288 6.38 -7.88 2.58
CA GLU A 288 6.77 -9.05 1.80
C GLU A 288 5.75 -10.18 1.98
N TRP A 289 4.81 -10.26 1.04
CA TRP A 289 3.86 -11.36 0.96
C TRP A 289 4.53 -12.64 0.43
N SER A 290 4.30 -13.76 1.13
CA SER A 290 4.75 -15.08 0.69
C SER A 290 3.93 -15.57 -0.51
N GLU A 291 4.44 -16.56 -1.25
CA GLU A 291 3.68 -17.17 -2.36
C GLU A 291 2.35 -17.77 -1.89
N GLU A 292 2.31 -18.36 -0.70
CA GLU A 292 1.09 -18.92 -0.11
C GLU A 292 0.05 -17.83 0.16
N GLN A 293 0.48 -16.70 0.73
CA GLN A 293 -0.39 -15.56 0.98
C GLN A 293 -0.91 -14.96 -0.33
N LEU A 294 -0.03 -14.79 -1.32
CA LEU A 294 -0.41 -14.30 -2.64
C LEU A 294 -1.45 -15.21 -3.32
N ARG A 295 -1.35 -16.54 -3.16
CA ARG A 295 -2.38 -17.49 -3.65
C ARG A 295 -3.75 -17.31 -2.99
N GLN A 296 -3.79 -16.90 -1.72
CA GLN A 296 -5.06 -16.59 -1.05
C GLN A 296 -5.67 -15.27 -1.55
N ILE A 297 -4.82 -14.30 -1.86
CA ILE A 297 -5.22 -12.97 -2.31
C ILE A 297 -5.65 -12.97 -3.78
N GLN A 298 -5.03 -13.80 -4.61
CA GLN A 298 -5.32 -13.84 -6.04
C GLN A 298 -6.70 -14.43 -6.32
N ILE A 299 -7.35 -13.95 -7.39
CA ILE A 299 -8.53 -14.59 -7.96
C ILE A 299 -8.17 -16.04 -8.29
N SER A 300 -9.02 -16.97 -7.84
CA SER A 300 -8.85 -18.37 -8.20
C SER A 300 -8.90 -18.49 -9.73
N PRO A 301 -7.87 -19.06 -10.38
CA PRO A 301 -7.88 -19.25 -11.84
C PRO A 301 -8.96 -20.23 -12.30
N ILE A 302 -9.65 -20.87 -11.37
CA ILE A 302 -10.74 -21.79 -11.62
C ILE A 302 -11.98 -21.48 -10.78
N GLU A 303 -13.15 -21.72 -11.35
CA GLU A 303 -14.45 -21.66 -10.67
C GLU A 303 -15.06 -23.06 -10.54
N TRP A 304 -15.59 -23.37 -9.36
CA TRP A 304 -16.17 -24.68 -9.07
C TRP A 304 -17.71 -24.62 -9.01
N GLU A 305 -18.36 -25.57 -9.67
CA GLU A 305 -19.78 -25.87 -9.50
C GLU A 305 -19.92 -27.35 -9.11
N VAL A 306 -20.26 -27.61 -7.84
CA VAL A 306 -20.41 -28.96 -7.30
C VAL A 306 -21.86 -29.20 -6.90
N LYS A 307 -22.43 -30.34 -7.31
CA LYS A 307 -23.76 -30.80 -6.92
C LYS A 307 -23.72 -32.20 -6.35
N LEU A 308 -24.45 -32.42 -5.26
CA LEU A 308 -24.67 -33.72 -4.63
C LEU A 308 -26.15 -34.09 -4.83
N ASN A 309 -26.44 -35.23 -5.47
CA ASN A 309 -27.80 -35.67 -5.82
C ASN A 309 -28.67 -34.55 -6.42
N GLY A 310 -28.07 -33.76 -7.32
CA GLY A 310 -28.72 -32.64 -8.03
C GLY A 310 -28.79 -31.31 -7.29
N SER A 311 -28.38 -31.24 -6.02
CA SER A 311 -28.42 -30.02 -5.21
C SER A 311 -27.03 -29.38 -5.11
N PHE A 312 -26.94 -28.05 -5.29
CA PHE A 312 -25.67 -27.31 -5.20
C PHE A 312 -25.03 -27.42 -3.81
N PHE A 313 -23.70 -27.45 -3.78
CA PHE A 313 -22.88 -27.47 -2.57
C PHE A 313 -21.91 -26.26 -2.56
N PRO A 314 -21.56 -25.66 -1.39
CA PRO A 314 -21.90 -26.07 -0.01
C PRO A 314 -23.38 -25.85 0.38
N GLN A 315 -23.91 -26.76 1.20
CA GLN A 315 -25.24 -26.65 1.83
C GLN A 315 -25.13 -26.34 3.32
N LYS A 316 -26.14 -25.69 3.90
CA LYS A 316 -26.19 -25.44 5.35
C LYS A 316 -26.66 -26.69 6.10
N GLY A 317 -25.77 -27.32 6.86
CA GLY A 317 -26.10 -28.43 7.77
C GLY A 317 -25.13 -29.61 7.68
N ALA A 318 -25.27 -30.55 8.61
CA ALA A 318 -24.60 -31.84 8.51
C ALA A 318 -25.22 -32.65 7.37
N LEU A 319 -24.35 -33.37 6.67
CA LEU A 319 -24.64 -34.09 5.46
C LEU A 319 -24.80 -35.58 5.81
N GLU A 320 -26.04 -36.04 6.01
CA GLU A 320 -26.34 -37.42 6.41
C GLU A 320 -26.77 -38.28 5.22
N TRP A 321 -26.19 -39.48 5.09
CA TRP A 321 -26.49 -40.46 4.03
C TRP A 321 -26.75 -41.84 4.61
N SER A 322 -27.53 -42.68 3.90
CA SER A 322 -27.71 -44.08 4.28
C SER A 322 -26.70 -44.99 3.57
N VAL A 323 -26.28 -46.04 4.26
CA VAL A 323 -25.48 -47.11 3.67
C VAL A 323 -26.22 -47.70 2.45
N LEU A 324 -25.48 -48.00 1.38
CA LEU A 324 -25.95 -48.47 0.08
C LEU A 324 -26.83 -47.51 -0.73
N ASP A 325 -27.08 -46.29 -0.27
CA ASP A 325 -27.65 -45.25 -1.12
C ASP A 325 -26.59 -44.72 -2.10
N CYS A 326 -27.01 -44.49 -3.34
CA CYS A 326 -26.17 -43.95 -4.38
C CYS A 326 -25.99 -42.44 -4.18
N LEU A 327 -24.74 -42.01 -4.07
CA LEU A 327 -24.37 -40.59 -4.01
C LEU A 327 -23.85 -40.14 -5.37
N ASP A 328 -24.70 -39.48 -6.14
CA ASP A 328 -24.32 -38.81 -7.38
C ASP A 328 -23.57 -37.50 -7.06
N VAL A 329 -22.33 -37.41 -7.52
CA VAL A 329 -21.50 -36.21 -7.37
C VAL A 329 -21.22 -35.65 -8.76
N VAL A 330 -21.65 -34.43 -9.01
CA VAL A 330 -21.31 -33.70 -10.24
C VAL A 330 -20.35 -32.59 -9.86
N ALA A 331 -19.12 -32.62 -10.40
CA ALA A 331 -18.18 -31.52 -10.30
C ALA A 331 -17.93 -30.94 -11.69
N SER A 332 -18.12 -29.63 -11.80
CA SER A 332 -17.76 -28.83 -12.96
C SER A 332 -16.72 -27.80 -12.53
N VAL A 333 -15.63 -27.69 -13.28
CA VAL A 333 -14.58 -26.69 -13.08
C VAL A 333 -14.43 -25.84 -14.33
N THR A 334 -14.58 -24.53 -14.21
CA THR A 334 -14.36 -23.58 -15.30
C THR A 334 -12.99 -22.96 -15.13
N VAL A 335 -12.12 -23.09 -16.13
CA VAL A 335 -10.75 -22.55 -16.09
C VAL A 335 -10.72 -21.18 -16.75
N ASN A 336 -10.44 -20.13 -15.98
CA ASN A 336 -10.51 -18.74 -16.43
C ASN A 336 -9.14 -18.12 -16.76
N THR A 337 -8.07 -18.93 -16.82
CA THR A 337 -6.72 -18.44 -17.12
C THR A 337 -6.55 -18.02 -18.58
N GLU A 338 -5.87 -16.89 -18.83
CA GLU A 338 -5.54 -16.39 -20.18
C GLU A 338 -4.60 -17.30 -20.98
N SER A 339 -3.82 -18.13 -20.28
CA SER A 339 -2.87 -19.06 -20.88
C SER A 339 -3.63 -20.25 -21.47
N CYS A 340 -3.93 -20.16 -22.76
CA CYS A 340 -4.61 -21.20 -23.53
C CYS A 340 -3.67 -22.37 -23.88
N ASN A 341 -4.24 -23.57 -24.05
CA ASN A 341 -3.57 -24.85 -24.35
C ASN A 341 -2.88 -25.54 -23.16
N ARG A 342 -3.56 -25.63 -22.02
CA ARG A 342 -3.16 -26.51 -20.91
C ARG A 342 -3.91 -27.84 -20.99
N SER A 343 -3.31 -28.90 -20.45
CA SER A 343 -4.05 -30.13 -20.16
C SER A 343 -4.55 -30.08 -18.71
N ALA A 344 -5.65 -30.76 -18.39
CA ALA A 344 -6.13 -30.84 -17.02
C ALA A 344 -6.59 -32.24 -16.64
N LEU A 345 -6.39 -32.60 -15.38
CA LEU A 345 -6.90 -33.82 -14.77
C LEU A 345 -7.88 -33.44 -13.67
N LEU A 346 -9.16 -33.78 -13.84
CA LEU A 346 -10.18 -33.60 -12.83
C LEU A 346 -10.49 -34.95 -12.21
N TYR A 347 -10.42 -35.05 -10.88
CA TYR A 347 -10.77 -36.29 -10.20
C TYR A 347 -11.50 -36.04 -8.88
N ILE A 348 -12.37 -36.99 -8.55
CA ILE A 348 -13.16 -37.04 -7.32
C ILE A 348 -12.87 -38.36 -6.63
N THR A 349 -12.47 -38.30 -5.37
CA THR A 349 -12.21 -39.47 -4.53
C THR A 349 -13.05 -39.39 -3.27
N CYS A 350 -13.61 -40.51 -2.85
CA CYS A 350 -14.33 -40.63 -1.59
C CYS A 350 -13.62 -41.69 -0.74
N HIS A 351 -13.27 -41.34 0.49
CA HIS A 351 -12.56 -42.21 1.42
C HIS A 351 -13.11 -42.04 2.84
N GLN A 352 -12.94 -43.07 3.66
CA GLN A 352 -13.33 -43.06 5.06
C GLN A 352 -12.19 -42.44 5.90
N ASP A 353 -12.50 -41.55 6.84
CA ASP A 353 -11.49 -40.80 7.60
C ASP A 353 -10.61 -41.70 8.52
N ASP A 354 -11.08 -42.91 8.87
CA ASP A 354 -10.50 -43.78 9.92
C ASP A 354 -10.03 -45.18 9.44
N ASP A 355 -10.15 -45.54 8.16
CA ASP A 355 -9.86 -46.92 7.70
C ASP A 355 -9.30 -46.98 6.25
N ASP A 356 -8.29 -47.82 6.02
CA ASP A 356 -7.71 -48.13 4.68
C ASP A 356 -8.56 -49.18 3.92
N CYS A 357 -9.77 -49.48 4.41
CA CYS A 357 -10.66 -50.46 3.80
C CYS A 357 -11.40 -49.86 2.58
N ASP A 358 -11.50 -50.62 1.49
CA ASP A 358 -12.27 -50.30 0.28
C ASP A 358 -13.79 -50.35 0.54
N ASN A 359 -14.29 -49.46 1.41
CA ASN A 359 -15.70 -49.35 1.79
C ASN A 359 -16.54 -48.51 0.82
N VAL A 360 -15.93 -48.06 -0.28
CA VAL A 360 -16.57 -47.22 -1.30
C VAL A 360 -16.41 -47.85 -2.67
N SER A 361 -17.52 -48.08 -3.36
CA SER A 361 -17.51 -48.45 -4.78
C SER A 361 -17.83 -47.24 -5.64
N VAL A 362 -17.04 -47.06 -6.71
CA VAL A 362 -17.20 -45.98 -7.67
C VAL A 362 -17.95 -46.49 -8.90
N LEU A 363 -19.01 -45.80 -9.27
CA LEU A 363 -19.79 -46.02 -10.47
C LEU A 363 -19.56 -44.85 -11.44
N GLY A 364 -19.12 -45.15 -12.66
CA GLY A 364 -18.85 -44.12 -13.68
C GLY A 364 -17.42 -43.57 -13.65
N VAL A 365 -17.24 -42.35 -14.15
CA VAL A 365 -15.92 -41.73 -14.34
C VAL A 365 -15.64 -40.78 -13.18
N ASN A 366 -14.73 -41.19 -12.30
CA ASN A 366 -14.25 -40.37 -11.19
C ASN A 366 -12.90 -39.69 -11.48
N THR A 367 -12.34 -39.89 -12.67
CA THR A 367 -11.12 -39.23 -13.14
C THR A 367 -11.23 -38.99 -14.65
N ALA A 368 -11.06 -37.74 -15.09
CA ALA A 368 -11.08 -37.39 -16.50
C ALA A 368 -9.87 -36.52 -16.87
N PHE A 369 -9.22 -36.90 -17.96
CA PHE A 369 -8.13 -36.13 -18.57
C PHE A 369 -8.66 -35.31 -19.74
N PHE A 370 -8.32 -34.03 -19.75
CA PHE A 370 -8.67 -33.06 -20.77
C PHE A 370 -7.39 -32.58 -21.44
N GLU A 371 -7.17 -33.01 -22.69
CA GLU A 371 -5.93 -32.75 -23.42
C GLU A 371 -5.72 -31.25 -23.70
N THR A 372 -6.79 -30.50 -23.97
CA THR A 372 -6.72 -29.06 -24.24
C THR A 372 -7.87 -28.34 -23.57
N VAL A 373 -7.53 -27.44 -22.65
CA VAL A 373 -8.46 -26.57 -21.92
C VAL A 373 -8.32 -25.14 -22.45
N LYS A 374 -9.44 -24.58 -22.89
CA LYS A 374 -9.56 -23.19 -23.31
C LYS A 374 -10.04 -22.32 -22.15
N GLN A 375 -9.71 -21.04 -22.19
CA GLN A 375 -10.25 -20.05 -21.25
C GLN A 375 -11.79 -20.07 -21.30
N GLY A 376 -12.42 -20.13 -20.12
CA GLY A 376 -13.87 -20.21 -19.96
C GLY A 376 -14.47 -21.58 -20.29
N GLN A 377 -13.67 -22.61 -20.57
CA GLN A 377 -14.18 -23.97 -20.77
C GLN A 377 -14.48 -24.63 -19.43
N SER A 378 -15.70 -25.16 -19.29
CA SER A 378 -16.10 -25.98 -18.15
C SER A 378 -15.77 -27.46 -18.39
N LEU A 379 -15.05 -28.06 -17.45
CA LEU A 379 -14.67 -29.47 -17.42
C LEU A 379 -15.56 -30.19 -16.40
N LEU A 380 -16.24 -31.25 -16.80
CA LEU A 380 -17.26 -31.90 -15.98
C LEU A 380 -16.99 -33.40 -15.82
N ILE A 381 -17.13 -33.90 -14.59
CA ILE A 381 -17.26 -35.33 -14.28
C ILE A 381 -18.44 -35.58 -13.33
N ASN A 382 -19.02 -36.77 -13.44
CA ASN A 382 -20.23 -37.16 -12.72
C ASN A 382 -20.17 -38.62 -12.21
N PRO A 383 -19.24 -38.95 -11.29
CA PRO A 383 -19.25 -40.26 -10.65
C PRO A 383 -20.40 -40.40 -9.65
N ALA A 384 -20.78 -41.64 -9.41
CA ALA A 384 -21.63 -42.06 -8.31
C ALA A 384 -20.81 -42.87 -7.31
N PHE A 385 -21.00 -42.64 -6.02
CA PHE A 385 -20.35 -43.40 -4.95
C PHE A 385 -21.37 -44.24 -4.20
N LEU A 386 -21.05 -45.52 -3.99
CA LEU A 386 -21.82 -46.45 -3.18
C LEU A 386 -21.01 -46.78 -1.93
N ILE A 387 -21.53 -46.43 -0.77
CA ILE A 387 -20.83 -46.55 0.52
C ILE A 387 -21.40 -47.75 1.29
N HIS A 388 -20.52 -48.68 1.69
CA HIS A 388 -20.92 -50.00 2.21
C HIS A 388 -21.05 -50.07 3.73
N CYS A 389 -20.47 -49.11 4.46
CA CYS A 389 -20.44 -49.11 5.92
C CYS A 389 -20.72 -47.73 6.49
N GLY A 390 -21.31 -47.67 7.68
CA GLY A 390 -21.50 -46.42 8.40
C GLY A 390 -20.16 -45.79 8.83
N GLY A 391 -20.13 -44.46 8.94
CA GLY A 391 -18.91 -43.74 9.32
C GLY A 391 -18.86 -42.31 8.78
N ILE A 392 -17.70 -41.67 8.98
CA ILE A 392 -17.41 -40.34 8.44
C ILE A 392 -16.57 -40.52 7.18
N TYR A 393 -17.04 -39.95 6.07
CA TYR A 393 -16.39 -40.01 4.78
C TYR A 393 -16.07 -38.61 4.28
N THR A 394 -14.93 -38.47 3.61
CA THR A 394 -14.52 -37.23 2.96
C THR A 394 -14.52 -37.43 1.44
N ILE A 395 -15.24 -36.55 0.73
CA ILE A 395 -15.09 -36.40 -0.72
C ILE A 395 -14.08 -35.29 -1.00
N ASP A 396 -13.00 -35.70 -1.66
CA ASP A 396 -11.97 -34.84 -2.18
C ASP A 396 -12.22 -34.60 -3.67
N ILE A 397 -12.30 -33.33 -4.07
CA ILE A 397 -12.44 -32.93 -5.47
C ILE A 397 -11.22 -32.08 -5.83
N LYS A 398 -10.47 -32.50 -6.85
CA LYS A 398 -9.17 -31.91 -7.21
C LYS A 398 -9.08 -31.74 -8.72
N CYS A 399 -8.55 -30.60 -9.15
CA CYS A 399 -8.24 -30.30 -10.55
C CYS A 399 -6.75 -29.99 -10.64
N VAL A 400 -6.02 -30.78 -11.43
CA VAL A 400 -4.61 -30.56 -11.72
C VAL A 400 -4.52 -29.97 -13.11
N VAL A 401 -4.03 -28.74 -13.22
CA VAL A 401 -3.80 -28.07 -14.49
C VAL A 401 -2.31 -28.18 -14.82
N ILE A 402 -2.01 -28.77 -15.97
CA ILE A 402 -0.67 -29.05 -16.46
C ILE A 402 -0.36 -28.06 -17.58
N SER A 403 0.63 -27.20 -17.34
CA SER A 403 1.13 -26.26 -18.35
C SER A 403 2.16 -26.92 -19.28
N SER A 404 2.38 -26.33 -20.47
CA SER A 404 3.40 -26.79 -21.42
C SER A 404 4.84 -26.68 -20.89
N GLU A 405 5.05 -25.95 -19.81
CA GLU A 405 6.33 -25.82 -19.11
C GLU A 405 6.50 -26.86 -17.98
N GLU A 406 5.62 -27.88 -17.92
CA GLU A 406 5.58 -28.94 -16.91
C GLU A 406 5.29 -28.46 -15.47
N VAL A 407 4.90 -27.19 -15.28
CA VAL A 407 4.40 -26.71 -14.00
C VAL A 407 3.00 -27.26 -13.79
N GLU A 408 2.86 -28.08 -12.75
CA GLU A 408 1.59 -28.63 -12.27
C GLU A 408 0.99 -27.70 -11.19
N GLU A 409 -0.19 -27.17 -11.47
CA GLU A 409 -0.98 -26.44 -10.48
C GLU A 409 -2.15 -27.32 -10.04
N THR A 410 -2.17 -27.66 -8.74
CA THR A 410 -3.26 -28.45 -8.16
C THR A 410 -4.21 -27.53 -7.41
N PHE A 411 -5.48 -27.57 -7.81
CA PHE A 411 -6.56 -26.85 -7.17
C PHE A 411 -7.47 -27.82 -6.44
N HIS A 412 -7.77 -27.51 -5.18
CA HIS A 412 -8.65 -28.29 -4.34
C HIS A 412 -9.98 -27.55 -4.20
N TYR A 413 -11.08 -28.26 -4.38
CA TYR A 413 -12.35 -27.80 -3.86
C TYR A 413 -12.42 -28.05 -2.35
N HIS A 414 -13.31 -27.33 -1.66
CA HIS A 414 -13.54 -27.56 -0.24
C HIS A 414 -13.96 -29.01 0.03
N PRO A 415 -13.30 -29.73 0.97
CA PRO A 415 -13.61 -31.13 1.23
C PRO A 415 -15.05 -31.28 1.72
N VAL A 416 -15.78 -32.26 1.16
CA VAL A 416 -17.17 -32.54 1.56
C VAL A 416 -17.15 -33.65 2.60
N LYS A 417 -17.56 -33.33 3.83
CA LYS A 417 -17.72 -34.32 4.89
C LYS A 417 -19.13 -34.90 4.90
N LEU A 418 -19.22 -36.21 4.90
CA LEU A 418 -20.46 -36.99 4.91
C LEU A 418 -20.52 -37.85 6.17
N HIS A 419 -21.67 -37.88 6.82
CA HIS A 419 -21.96 -38.82 7.90
C HIS A 419 -22.89 -39.91 7.37
N VAL A 420 -22.36 -41.11 7.20
CA VAL A 420 -23.09 -42.26 6.65
C VAL A 420 -23.62 -43.10 7.81
N ILE A 421 -24.93 -43.32 7.83
CA ILE A 421 -25.65 -43.99 8.90
C ILE A 421 -26.06 -45.38 8.40
N GLU A 422 -25.80 -46.40 9.22
CA GLU A 422 -26.32 -47.74 8.96
C GLU A 422 -27.84 -47.73 9.03
N ILE A 423 -28.48 -48.37 8.05
CA ILE A 423 -29.92 -48.60 8.12
C ILE A 423 -30.13 -49.53 9.32
N ALA A 424 -30.73 -49.00 10.39
CA ALA A 424 -31.15 -49.83 11.51
C ALA A 424 -32.10 -50.90 10.96
N ASP A 425 -31.74 -52.17 11.13
CA ASP A 425 -32.60 -53.31 10.82
C ASP A 425 -33.96 -53.07 11.49
N SER A 426 -34.92 -52.59 10.71
CA SER A 426 -36.31 -52.53 11.11
C SER A 426 -36.85 -53.96 11.02
N ALA A 427 -36.69 -54.68 12.13
CA ALA A 427 -37.43 -55.86 12.56
C ALA A 427 -38.10 -56.68 11.44
N PHE A 428 -37.44 -57.78 11.05
CA PHE A 428 -38.13 -58.96 10.51
C PHE A 428 -38.62 -59.87 11.64
#